data_AF-A0A4P9WTG2-F1
#
_entry.id   AF-A0A4P9WTG2-F1
#
_cell.length_a   1.000
_cell.length_b   1.000
_cell.length_c   1.000
_cell.angle_alpha   90.00
_cell.angle_beta   90.00
_cell.angle_gamma   90.00
#
_symmetry.space_group_name_H-M   'P 1'
#
loop_
_entity.id
_entity.type
_entity.pdbx_description
1 polymer ?
#
loop_
_entity_poly.entity_id
_entity_poly.type
_entity_poly.pdbx_seq_one_letter_code
_entity_poly.pdbx_strand_id
1 'polypeptide(L)'
;MQAALPSQFGLTPTALQVQFIQSDLVADPLPLGPAAGTDPATPPCRLLITAFVLNELLALQKAHFHRVVRHVLTQLPADAHWLVVDAASSFSDVAIAGRAYRVHHLLDHIPQLDCVEARDSHWYRFPKGLQSPDPLQNMRYWMRLYRRKAA
;
A
#
# COMPACT_ATOMS: atom_id res chain seq x y z
N MET A 1 23.54 -9.04 5.15
CA MET A 1 22.96 -7.81 5.76
C MET A 1 21.57 -8.08 6.37
N GLN A 2 21.34 -9.26 6.96
CA GLN A 2 20.01 -9.71 7.40
C GLN A 2 19.76 -9.48 8.91
N ALA A 3 20.71 -8.88 9.64
CA ALA A 3 20.75 -8.96 11.11
C ALA A 3 20.54 -7.63 11.87
N ALA A 4 20.40 -6.48 11.21
CA ALA A 4 20.44 -5.18 11.90
C ALA A 4 19.07 -4.49 12.11
N LEU A 5 18.05 -4.84 11.32
CA LEU A 5 16.71 -4.22 11.42
C LEU A 5 15.87 -4.73 12.60
N PRO A 6 15.85 -6.04 12.94
CA PRO A 6 14.93 -6.54 13.97
C PRO A 6 15.23 -5.99 15.37
N SER A 7 16.51 -5.88 15.74
CA SER A 7 16.94 -5.43 17.08
C SER A 7 16.62 -3.96 17.37
N GLN A 8 16.64 -3.09 16.36
CA GLN A 8 16.26 -1.67 16.52
C GLN A 8 14.77 -1.48 16.83
N PHE A 9 13.92 -2.42 16.43
CA PHE A 9 12.48 -2.40 16.68
C PHE A 9 12.06 -3.38 17.79
N GLY A 10 13.01 -3.99 18.51
CA GLY A 10 12.72 -4.98 19.54
C GLY A 10 12.05 -6.27 19.01
N LEU A 11 12.14 -6.52 17.70
CA LEU A 11 11.56 -7.69 17.06
C LEU A 11 12.54 -8.86 17.17
N THR A 12 12.16 -9.91 17.89
CA THR A 12 12.86 -11.19 17.78
C THR A 12 12.45 -11.87 16.48
N PRO A 13 13.34 -12.62 15.80
CA PRO A 13 12.98 -13.36 14.59
C PRO A 13 11.79 -14.32 14.79
N THR A 14 11.62 -14.83 16.01
CA THR A 14 10.49 -15.69 16.41
C THR A 14 9.19 -14.92 16.68
N ALA A 15 9.22 -13.59 16.82
CA ALA A 15 8.03 -12.76 16.97
C ALA A 15 7.33 -12.47 15.63
N LEU A 16 8.00 -12.74 14.49
CA LEU A 16 7.47 -12.49 13.16
C LEU A 16 6.92 -13.78 12.55
N GLN A 17 5.59 -13.90 12.52
CA GLN A 17 4.93 -14.89 11.68
C GLN A 17 4.75 -14.29 10.29
N VAL A 18 5.39 -14.90 9.29
CA VAL A 18 5.34 -14.45 7.90
C VAL A 18 4.60 -15.48 7.07
N GLN A 19 3.58 -15.04 6.35
CA GLN A 19 2.86 -15.85 5.38
C GLN A 19 2.99 -15.22 4.00
N PHE A 20 3.32 -16.04 3.00
CA PHE A 20 3.26 -15.63 1.60
C PHE A 20 1.95 -16.12 1.00
N ILE A 21 1.22 -15.21 0.35
CA ILE A 21 -0.05 -15.50 -0.30
C ILE A 21 0.05 -14.99 -1.73
N GLN A 22 -0.31 -15.85 -2.68
CA GLN A 22 -0.48 -15.48 -4.09
C GLN A 22 -1.98 -15.56 -4.39
N SER A 23 -2.55 -14.44 -4.83
CA SER A 23 -3.98 -14.31 -5.14
C SER A 23 -4.20 -13.26 -6.22
N ASP A 24 -5.29 -13.35 -6.97
CA ASP A 24 -5.69 -12.31 -7.91
C ASP A 24 -6.47 -11.24 -7.14
N LEU A 25 -5.85 -10.09 -6.87
CA LEU A 25 -6.46 -9.00 -6.09
C LEU A 25 -7.70 -8.38 -6.76
N VAL A 26 -7.87 -8.61 -8.06
CA VAL A 26 -9.05 -8.18 -8.82
C VAL A 26 -10.16 -9.20 -8.63
N ALA A 27 -9.89 -10.49 -8.82
CA ALA A 27 -10.92 -11.53 -8.73
C ALA A 27 -11.34 -11.83 -7.28
N ASP A 28 -10.36 -11.88 -6.38
CA ASP A 28 -10.48 -12.41 -5.04
C ASP A 28 -10.58 -11.29 -3.98
N PRO A 29 -11.32 -11.51 -2.88
CA PRO A 29 -11.27 -10.60 -1.73
C PRO A 29 -9.86 -10.57 -1.13
N LEU A 30 -9.42 -9.40 -0.66
CA LEU A 30 -8.16 -9.26 0.04
C LEU A 30 -8.24 -9.94 1.42
N PRO A 31 -7.18 -10.64 1.87
CA PRO A 31 -7.15 -11.26 3.20
C PRO A 31 -6.85 -10.22 4.31
N LEU A 32 -7.62 -9.12 4.38
CA LEU A 32 -7.42 -8.01 5.32
C LEU A 32 -8.15 -8.18 6.66
N GLY A 33 -8.80 -9.31 6.85
CA GLY A 33 -9.50 -9.63 8.08
C GLY A 33 -9.85 -11.10 8.08
N PRO A 34 -10.54 -11.56 9.12
CA PRO A 34 -11.09 -12.89 9.08
C PRO A 34 -12.11 -12.93 7.92
N ALA A 35 -11.72 -13.53 6.79
CA ALA A 35 -12.67 -13.86 5.74
C ALA A 35 -13.75 -14.78 6.36
N ALA A 36 -14.97 -14.75 5.86
CA ALA A 36 -15.97 -15.74 6.22
C ALA A 36 -15.37 -17.15 6.01
N GLY A 37 -15.08 -17.88 7.09
CA GLY A 37 -14.39 -19.19 7.06
C GLY A 37 -12.92 -19.22 7.50
N THR A 38 -12.33 -18.11 7.95
CA THR A 38 -11.00 -18.11 8.60
C THR A 38 -11.10 -18.41 10.09
N ASP A 39 -9.99 -18.92 10.65
CA ASP A 39 -9.87 -19.21 12.08
C ASP A 39 -10.18 -17.93 12.89
N PRO A 40 -11.17 -17.96 13.82
CA PRO A 40 -11.49 -16.82 14.69
C PRO A 40 -10.29 -16.32 15.53
N ALA A 41 -9.21 -17.09 15.61
CA ALA A 41 -7.95 -16.64 16.21
C ALA A 41 -7.12 -15.68 15.34
N THR A 42 -7.47 -15.46 14.06
CA THR A 42 -6.70 -14.57 13.17
C THR A 42 -6.91 -13.11 13.56
N PRO A 43 -5.86 -12.37 13.99
CA PRO A 43 -6.02 -10.97 14.35
C PRO A 43 -6.39 -10.12 13.12
N PRO A 44 -7.23 -9.08 13.28
CA PRO A 44 -7.62 -8.22 12.17
C PRO A 44 -6.42 -7.46 11.60
N CYS A 45 -6.42 -7.17 10.30
CA CYS A 45 -5.38 -6.35 9.70
C CYS A 45 -5.39 -4.94 10.31
N ARG A 46 -4.23 -4.49 10.79
CA ARG A 46 -4.05 -3.13 11.33
C ARG A 46 -3.35 -2.19 10.36
N LEU A 47 -2.59 -2.74 9.42
CA LEU A 47 -1.83 -2.00 8.43
C LEU A 47 -1.80 -2.77 7.11
N LEU A 48 -2.38 -2.18 6.08
CA LEU A 48 -2.21 -2.58 4.69
C LEU A 48 -1.17 -1.69 4.04
N ILE A 49 -0.22 -2.29 3.30
CA ILE A 49 0.74 -1.55 2.48
C ILE A 49 0.53 -1.92 1.02
N THR A 50 0.32 -0.92 0.17
CA THR A 50 0.32 -1.06 -1.29
C THR A 50 1.43 -0.20 -1.85
N ALA A 51 2.41 -0.81 -2.50
CA ALA A 51 3.59 -0.11 -3.03
C ALA A 51 3.73 -0.35 -4.54
N PHE A 52 3.74 0.72 -5.33
CA PHE A 52 4.01 0.71 -6.79
C PHE A 52 3.03 -0.12 -7.63
N VAL A 53 1.76 -0.20 -7.22
CA VAL A 53 0.73 -1.00 -7.93
C VAL A 53 -0.43 -0.11 -8.41
N LEU A 54 -0.90 0.81 -7.57
CA LEU A 54 -2.18 1.48 -7.82
C LEU A 54 -2.14 2.42 -9.01
N ASN A 55 -1.00 3.07 -9.25
CA ASN A 55 -0.91 4.04 -10.33
C ASN A 55 -0.90 3.39 -11.71
N GLU A 56 -0.15 2.31 -11.88
CA GLU A 56 -0.19 1.47 -13.08
C GLU A 56 -1.58 0.87 -13.29
N LEU A 57 -2.20 0.36 -12.21
CA LEU A 57 -3.54 -0.20 -12.27
C LEU A 57 -4.59 0.83 -12.71
N LEU A 58 -4.52 2.08 -12.21
CA LEU A 58 -5.41 3.16 -12.63
C LEU A 58 -5.17 3.56 -14.09
N ALA A 59 -3.91 3.60 -14.53
CA ALA A 59 -3.54 4.00 -15.89
C ALA A 59 -3.99 2.97 -16.93
N LEU A 60 -3.75 1.68 -16.66
CA LEU A 60 -3.97 0.60 -17.61
C LEU A 60 -5.36 -0.05 -17.49
N GLN A 61 -5.89 -0.19 -16.28
CA GLN A 61 -7.07 -1.00 -15.98
C GLN A 61 -7.98 -0.34 -14.93
N LYS A 62 -8.60 0.80 -15.28
CA LYS A 62 -9.46 1.61 -14.39
C LYS A 62 -10.49 0.79 -13.60
N ALA A 63 -11.16 -0.16 -14.26
CA ALA A 63 -12.15 -1.03 -13.61
C ALA A 63 -11.54 -1.89 -12.48
N HIS A 64 -10.32 -2.40 -12.70
CA HIS A 64 -9.60 -3.18 -11.70
C HIS A 64 -9.12 -2.30 -10.54
N PHE A 65 -8.67 -1.07 -10.82
CA PHE A 65 -8.37 -0.09 -9.77
C PHE A 65 -9.57 0.14 -8.86
N HIS A 66 -10.74 0.44 -9.45
CA HIS A 66 -11.98 0.61 -8.68
C HIS A 66 -12.34 -0.62 -7.85
N ARG A 67 -12.16 -1.83 -8.40
CA ARG A 67 -12.43 -3.08 -7.68
C ARG A 67 -11.49 -3.30 -6.51
N VAL A 68 -10.20 -3.08 -6.68
CA VAL A 68 -9.20 -3.18 -5.61
C VAL A 68 -9.48 -2.16 -4.50
N VAL A 69 -9.71 -0.89 -4.84
CA VAL A 69 -10.06 0.15 -3.86
C VAL A 69 -11.34 -0.23 -3.11
N ARG A 70 -12.35 -0.76 -3.82
CA ARG A 70 -13.58 -1.25 -3.18
C ARG A 70 -13.29 -2.39 -2.20
N HIS A 71 -12.50 -3.40 -2.59
CA HIS A 71 -12.12 -4.49 -1.70
C HIS A 71 -11.49 -3.94 -0.41
N VAL A 72 -10.50 -3.05 -0.53
CA VAL A 72 -9.86 -2.40 0.62
C VAL A 72 -10.91 -1.69 1.51
N LEU A 73 -11.76 -0.84 0.94
CA LEU A 73 -12.74 -0.09 1.73
C LEU A 73 -13.79 -0.97 2.44
N THR A 74 -14.11 -2.13 1.87
CA THR A 74 -15.09 -3.08 2.41
C THR A 74 -14.50 -4.05 3.43
N GLN A 75 -13.20 -4.33 3.37
CA GLN A 75 -12.57 -5.40 4.16
C GLN A 75 -11.56 -4.88 5.18
N LEU A 76 -10.98 -3.70 4.94
CA LEU A 76 -10.07 -3.08 5.89
C LEU A 76 -10.88 -2.64 7.12
N PRO A 77 -10.53 -3.12 8.33
CA PRO A 77 -11.26 -2.78 9.55
C PRO A 77 -11.27 -1.27 9.83
N ALA A 78 -12.26 -0.81 10.59
CA ALA A 78 -12.23 0.54 11.15
C ALA A 78 -10.95 0.76 11.98
N ASP A 79 -10.43 1.99 11.95
CA ASP A 79 -9.18 2.42 12.58
C ASP A 79 -7.90 1.73 12.09
N ALA A 80 -7.98 0.77 11.17
CA ALA A 80 -6.82 0.24 10.48
C ALA A 80 -6.25 1.26 9.49
N HIS A 81 -4.97 1.09 9.17
CA HIS A 81 -4.23 2.00 8.31
C HIS A 81 -3.99 1.40 6.94
N TRP A 82 -4.04 2.25 5.91
CA TRP A 82 -3.64 1.91 4.56
C TRP A 82 -2.53 2.85 4.11
N LEU A 83 -1.32 2.32 4.04
CA LEU A 83 -0.16 3.00 3.49
C LEU A 83 -0.09 2.76 1.98
N VAL A 84 -0.21 3.84 1.21
CA VAL A 84 -0.02 3.83 -0.23
C VAL A 84 1.30 4.52 -0.56
N VAL A 85 2.15 3.83 -1.31
CA VAL A 85 3.42 4.35 -1.81
C VAL A 85 3.47 4.13 -3.30
N ASP A 86 3.86 5.14 -4.07
CA ASP A 86 4.07 4.98 -5.51
C ASP A 86 5.15 5.93 -6.01
N ALA A 87 5.59 5.71 -7.25
CA ALA A 87 6.61 6.54 -7.87
C ALA A 87 6.10 7.97 -8.08
N ALA A 88 6.91 8.96 -7.72
CA ALA A 88 6.65 10.36 -8.00
C ALA A 88 7.35 10.77 -9.29
N SER A 89 6.91 10.21 -10.42
CA SER A 89 7.41 10.53 -11.76
C SER A 89 6.32 11.25 -12.58
N SER A 90 6.71 11.97 -13.62
CA SER A 90 5.77 12.64 -14.54
C SER A 90 4.94 11.67 -15.39
N PHE A 91 5.28 10.38 -15.38
CA PHE A 91 4.50 9.32 -16.02
C PHE A 91 3.37 8.79 -15.12
N SER A 92 3.24 9.31 -13.89
CA SER A 92 2.24 8.84 -12.93
C SER A 92 0.85 9.43 -13.13
N ASP A 93 0.65 10.32 -14.10
CA ASP A 93 -0.60 11.04 -14.25
C ASP A 93 -1.55 10.27 -15.18
N VAL A 94 -2.78 10.05 -14.72
CA VAL A 94 -3.85 9.41 -15.51
C VAL A 94 -4.83 10.47 -15.99
N ALA A 95 -5.10 10.47 -17.30
CA ALA A 95 -6.09 11.36 -17.88
C ALA A 95 -7.52 10.88 -17.58
N ILE A 96 -8.29 11.73 -16.90
CA ILE A 96 -9.73 11.55 -16.63
C ILE A 96 -10.44 12.82 -17.12
N ALA A 97 -11.31 12.68 -18.11
CA ALA A 97 -12.04 13.79 -18.72
C ALA A 97 -11.13 14.97 -19.13
N GLY A 98 -9.95 14.68 -19.69
CA GLY A 98 -8.99 15.69 -20.16
C GLY A 98 -8.14 16.35 -19.06
N ARG A 99 -8.28 15.94 -17.80
CA ARG A 99 -7.42 16.40 -16.69
C ARG A 99 -6.54 15.27 -16.18
N ALA A 100 -5.30 15.61 -15.85
CA ALA A 100 -4.33 14.70 -15.26
C ALA A 100 -4.59 14.55 -13.75
N TYR A 101 -4.78 13.32 -13.29
CA TYR A 101 -4.91 12.99 -11.88
C TYR A 101 -3.91 11.92 -11.48
N ARG A 102 -3.36 12.04 -10.28
CA ARG A 102 -2.63 10.95 -9.62
C ARG A 102 -3.60 10.16 -8.76
N VAL A 103 -3.26 8.90 -8.48
CA VAL A 103 -4.08 8.04 -7.61
C VAL A 103 -4.43 8.72 -6.29
N HIS A 104 -3.47 9.36 -5.62
CA HIS A 104 -3.76 10.02 -4.35
C HIS A 104 -4.80 11.14 -4.46
N HIS A 105 -4.88 11.87 -5.60
CA HIS A 105 -5.95 12.84 -5.78
C HIS A 105 -7.33 12.17 -5.73
N LEU A 106 -7.48 10.94 -6.21
CA LEU A 106 -8.73 10.20 -6.12
C LEU A 106 -8.98 9.67 -4.69
N LEU A 107 -7.96 9.09 -4.08
CA LEU A 107 -8.05 8.50 -2.75
C LEU A 107 -8.32 9.56 -1.66
N ASP A 108 -7.74 10.75 -1.79
CA ASP A 108 -7.92 11.88 -0.86
C ASP A 108 -9.38 12.37 -0.80
N HIS A 109 -10.20 12.05 -1.82
CA HIS A 109 -11.62 12.41 -1.88
C HIS A 109 -12.57 11.29 -1.43
N ILE A 110 -12.05 10.14 -0.98
CA ILE A 110 -12.88 9.03 -0.50
C ILE A 110 -13.34 9.34 0.93
N PRO A 111 -14.65 9.50 1.20
CA PRO A 111 -15.14 9.93 2.51
C PRO A 111 -14.75 9.00 3.66
N GLN A 112 -14.61 7.69 3.37
CA GLN A 112 -14.26 6.64 4.32
C GLN A 112 -12.81 6.68 4.81
N LEU A 113 -11.96 7.50 4.21
CA LEU A 113 -10.53 7.58 4.50
C LEU A 113 -10.20 8.94 5.13
N ASP A 114 -9.44 8.93 6.21
CA ASP A 114 -8.75 10.11 6.75
C ASP A 114 -7.29 10.05 6.34
N CYS A 115 -6.80 11.07 5.62
CA CYS A 115 -5.37 11.19 5.35
C CYS A 115 -4.64 11.64 6.63
N VAL A 116 -3.84 10.76 7.21
CA VAL A 116 -3.07 10.98 8.45
C VAL A 116 -1.68 11.52 8.14
N GLU A 117 -1.05 11.05 7.06
CA GLU A 117 0.24 11.54 6.60
C GLU A 117 0.27 11.61 5.07
N ALA A 118 0.84 12.69 4.54
CA ALA A 118 1.01 12.91 3.11
C ALA A 118 2.43 13.37 2.80
N ARG A 119 3.06 12.76 1.80
CA ARG A 119 4.28 13.28 1.18
C ARG A 119 4.12 13.20 -0.34
N ASP A 120 4.23 14.32 -1.03
CA ASP A 120 3.97 14.38 -2.47
C ASP A 120 5.20 14.08 -3.32
N SER A 121 6.39 14.24 -2.75
CA SER A 121 7.65 14.01 -3.44
C SER A 121 8.80 13.90 -2.45
N HIS A 122 9.29 12.69 -2.23
CA HIS A 122 10.43 12.44 -1.36
C HIS A 122 11.46 11.57 -2.06
N TRP A 123 12.74 11.90 -1.90
CA TRP A 123 13.83 11.12 -2.46
C TRP A 123 14.26 10.05 -1.46
N TYR A 124 14.14 8.78 -1.86
CA TYR A 124 14.85 7.70 -1.19
C TYR A 124 16.24 7.55 -1.83
N ARG A 125 17.27 7.64 -0.99
CA ARG A 125 18.66 7.42 -1.39
C ARG A 125 19.20 6.20 -0.66
N PHE A 126 19.78 5.28 -1.42
CA PHE A 126 20.38 4.09 -0.82
C PHE A 126 21.56 4.48 0.08
N PRO A 127 21.76 3.78 1.20
CA PRO A 127 22.92 4.00 2.04
C PRO A 127 24.20 3.69 1.26
N LYS A 128 25.25 4.47 1.52
CA LYS A 128 26.57 4.24 0.90
C LYS A 128 27.06 2.83 1.25
N GLY A 129 27.52 2.09 0.25
CA GLY A 129 28.04 0.73 0.44
C GLY A 129 27.00 -0.39 0.39
N LEU A 130 25.73 -0.09 0.08
CA LEU A 130 24.75 -1.13 -0.20
C LEU A 130 25.16 -1.93 -1.45
N GLN A 131 25.37 -3.23 -1.27
CA GLN A 131 25.64 -4.15 -2.37
C GLN A 131 24.36 -4.91 -2.72
N SER A 132 23.99 -4.87 -3.99
CA SER A 132 22.86 -5.60 -4.57
C SER A 132 23.36 -6.28 -5.85
N PRO A 133 22.86 -7.48 -6.20
CA PRO A 133 23.19 -8.12 -7.48
C PRO A 133 22.93 -7.20 -8.68
N ASP A 134 21.83 -6.44 -8.60
CA ASP A 134 21.43 -5.47 -9.61
C ASP A 134 21.69 -4.03 -9.16
N PRO A 135 22.07 -3.11 -10.08
CA PRO A 135 22.21 -1.69 -9.77
C PRO A 135 20.91 -1.08 -9.26
N LEU A 136 20.92 -0.63 -8.02
CA LEU A 136 19.77 0.04 -7.42
C LEU A 136 19.78 1.54 -7.72
N GLN A 137 18.63 2.08 -8.12
CA GLN A 137 18.48 3.49 -8.49
C GLN A 137 17.74 4.29 -7.43
N ASN A 138 18.30 5.43 -7.03
CA ASN A 138 17.60 6.36 -6.13
C ASN A 138 16.25 6.72 -6.77
N MET A 139 15.21 6.76 -5.95
CA MET A 139 13.86 6.93 -6.45
C MET A 139 13.15 8.04 -5.69
N ARG A 140 12.37 8.82 -6.45
CA ARG A 140 11.43 9.76 -5.88
C ARG A 140 10.08 9.07 -5.75
N TYR A 141 9.48 9.12 -4.56
CA TYR A 141 8.18 8.53 -4.27
C TYR A 141 7.23 9.57 -3.68
N TRP A 142 5.94 9.27 -3.74
CA TRP A 142 4.94 9.90 -2.90
C TRP A 142 4.35 8.86 -1.97
N MET A 143 3.83 9.30 -0.83
CA MET A 143 3.12 8.44 0.10
C MET A 143 1.89 9.11 0.65
N ARG A 144 0.91 8.27 0.97
CA ARG A 144 -0.28 8.61 1.74
C ARG A 144 -0.50 7.54 2.78
N LEU A 145 -0.66 7.93 4.03
CA LEU A 145 -1.13 7.06 5.09
C LEU A 145 -2.57 7.43 5.38
N TYR A 146 -3.49 6.53 5.06
CA TYR A 146 -4.90 6.70 5.38
C TYR A 146 -5.27 5.92 6.64
N ARG A 147 -6.16 6.45 7.46
CA ARG A 147 -6.90 5.72 8.48
C ARG A 147 -8.31 5.45 7.97
N ARG A 148 -8.78 4.21 8.09
CA ARG A 148 -10.16 3.83 7.76
C ARG A 148 -11.10 4.34 8.86
N LYS A 149 -12.07 5.19 8.51
CA LYS A 149 -13.10 5.64 9.46
C LYS A 149 -14.00 4.50 9.91
N ALA A 150 -14.53 4.58 11.13
CA ALA A 150 -15.73 3.82 11.46
C ALA A 150 -16.89 4.26 10.55
N ALA A 151 -17.72 3.30 10.11
CA ALA A 151 -18.92 3.58 9.33
C ALA A 151 -20.02 4.17 10.22
#